data_AF-A0A9Q7URN5-F1
#
_entry.id   AF-A0A9Q7URN5-F1
#
_cell.length_a   1.000
_cell.length_b   1.000
_cell.length_c   1.000
_cell.angle_alpha   90.00
_cell.angle_beta   90.00
_cell.angle_gamma   90.00
#
_symmetry.space_group_name_H-M   'P 1'
#
loop_
_entity.id
_entity.type
_entity.pdbx_description
1 polymer ?
#
loop_
_entity_poly.entity_id
_entity_poly.type
_entity_poly.pdbx_seq_one_letter_code
_entity_poly.pdbx_strand_id
1 'polypeptide(L)'
;MGSSSHSLPSELIPLLRRGQAESLPPLLPQKPFSPELKSTISSLKSDLPVPVVGILHLLNDDIDAAHTLVQDDDSNRDSNLIQSMLHRREGDLWNSKWWLNQFTHPFLNTLYEEKKLDGRTGAKQFVDMVERVTSKGATTACAAQRDVKATKEWQWKEHSTLAQYLFEQYDVHVPSA
;
A
#
# COMPACT_ATOMS: atom_id res chain seq x y z
N MET A 1 -8.12 -28.87 12.60
CA MET A 1 -7.75 -28.60 11.19
C MET A 1 -6.54 -27.70 11.26
N GLY A 2 -5.37 -28.17 10.81
CA GLY A 2 -4.10 -27.51 11.10
C GLY A 2 -4.03 -26.12 10.49
N SER A 3 -3.71 -25.10 11.31
CA SER A 3 -3.28 -23.80 10.81
C SER A 3 -1.94 -24.02 10.13
N SER A 4 -1.92 -24.02 8.79
CA SER A 4 -0.67 -23.90 8.06
C SER A 4 -0.23 -22.45 8.19
N SER A 5 0.62 -22.13 9.16
CA SER A 5 1.20 -20.78 9.20
C SER A 5 2.11 -20.62 8.00
N HIS A 6 1.94 -19.55 7.23
CA HIS A 6 2.72 -19.32 6.02
C HIS A 6 3.88 -18.37 6.31
N SER A 7 5.11 -18.79 6.07
CA SER A 7 6.28 -17.89 6.20
C SER A 7 6.57 -17.19 4.88
N LEU A 8 6.78 -15.88 4.91
CA LEU A 8 7.30 -15.16 3.75
C LEU A 8 8.75 -15.58 3.44
N PRO A 9 9.16 -15.57 2.16
CA PRO A 9 10.56 -15.70 1.78
C PRO A 9 11.42 -14.58 2.36
N SER A 10 12.63 -14.91 2.82
CA SER A 10 13.58 -13.95 3.40
C SER A 10 14.01 -12.86 2.42
N GLU A 11 13.94 -13.15 1.13
CA GLU A 11 14.21 -12.26 0.00
C GLU A 11 13.28 -11.05 -0.01
N LEU A 12 12.11 -11.14 0.65
CA LEU A 12 11.16 -10.03 0.78
C LEU A 12 11.45 -9.12 1.98
N ILE A 13 12.36 -9.47 2.89
CA ILE A 13 12.69 -8.64 4.06
C ILE A 13 13.12 -7.21 3.68
N PRO A 14 13.99 -6.99 2.67
CA PRO A 14 14.36 -5.63 2.25
C PRO A 14 13.16 -4.80 1.79
N LEU A 15 12.15 -5.44 1.20
CA LEU A 15 10.93 -4.79 0.76
C LEU A 15 10.13 -4.23 1.94
N LEU A 16 9.98 -5.04 3.00
CA LEU A 16 9.24 -4.66 4.21
C LEU A 16 9.93 -3.57 5.03
N ARG A 17 11.24 -3.36 4.81
CA ARG A 17 12.06 -2.36 5.52
C ARG A 17 12.36 -1.11 4.70
N ARG A 18 11.81 -1.01 3.49
CA ARG A 18 12.18 0.05 2.52
C ARG A 18 12.03 1.47 3.06
N GLY A 19 11.04 1.75 3.90
CA GLY A 19 10.88 3.07 4.51
C GLY A 19 11.81 3.40 5.68
N GLN A 20 12.71 2.49 6.06
CA GLN A 20 13.79 2.75 7.03
C GLN A 20 15.09 3.23 6.35
N ALA A 21 15.18 3.12 5.02
CA ALA A 21 16.32 3.59 4.25
C ALA A 21 16.31 5.12 4.10
N GLU A 22 17.44 5.70 3.66
CA GLU A 22 17.58 7.16 3.44
C GLU A 22 16.59 7.74 2.42
N SER A 23 15.94 6.89 1.60
CA SER A 23 14.95 7.33 0.61
C SER A 23 13.62 6.57 0.76
N LEU A 24 12.56 7.31 1.06
CA LEU A 24 11.19 6.79 1.10
C LEU A 24 10.69 6.46 -0.31
N PRO A 25 9.79 5.46 -0.46
CA PRO A 25 9.15 5.15 -1.74
C PRO A 25 8.55 6.38 -2.42
N PRO A 26 8.56 6.45 -3.77
CA PRO A 26 7.87 7.51 -4.48
C PRO A 26 6.36 7.42 -4.26
N LEU A 27 5.69 8.59 -4.28
CA LEU A 27 4.22 8.65 -4.25
C LEU A 27 3.65 7.93 -5.46
N LEU A 28 4.12 8.34 -6.65
CA LEU A 28 3.75 7.81 -7.95
C LEU A 28 4.97 7.08 -8.56
N PRO A 29 5.15 5.77 -8.33
CA PRO A 29 6.24 5.03 -8.96
C PRO A 29 6.04 4.94 -10.48
N GLN A 30 7.13 4.71 -11.20
CA GLN A 30 7.11 4.47 -12.66
C GLN A 30 7.58 3.07 -13.04
N LYS A 31 8.15 2.34 -12.07
CA LYS A 31 8.68 0.99 -12.24
C LYS A 31 8.73 0.30 -10.87
N PRO A 32 8.79 -1.05 -10.84
CA PRO A 32 9.04 -1.78 -9.62
C PRO A 32 10.34 -1.34 -8.92
N PHE A 33 10.33 -1.40 -7.60
CA PHE A 33 11.49 -1.18 -6.75
C PHE A 33 12.57 -2.23 -7.01
N SER A 34 12.17 -3.51 -7.05
CA SER A 34 13.02 -4.62 -7.51
C SER A 34 12.23 -5.47 -8.52
N PRO A 35 12.59 -5.41 -9.81
CA PRO A 35 12.03 -6.29 -10.84
C PRO A 35 12.24 -7.78 -10.52
N GLU A 36 13.33 -8.12 -9.82
CA GLU A 36 13.72 -9.49 -9.47
C GLU A 36 12.76 -10.13 -8.46
N LEU A 37 12.16 -9.32 -7.59
CA LEU A 37 11.18 -9.80 -6.60
C LEU A 37 9.81 -10.11 -7.23
N LYS A 38 9.53 -9.65 -8.45
CA LYS A 38 8.22 -9.83 -9.09
C LYS A 38 7.81 -11.30 -9.18
N SER A 39 8.68 -12.16 -9.70
CA SER A 39 8.40 -13.59 -9.83
C SER A 39 8.20 -14.26 -8.47
N THR A 40 9.03 -13.90 -7.48
CA THR A 40 8.93 -14.40 -6.10
C THR A 40 7.61 -14.02 -5.46
N ILE A 41 7.15 -12.77 -5.63
CA ILE A 41 5.86 -12.33 -5.08
C ILE A 41 4.72 -13.05 -5.80
N SER A 42 4.74 -13.11 -7.15
CA SER A 42 3.68 -13.75 -7.91
C SER A 42 3.55 -15.25 -7.63
N SER A 43 4.66 -15.96 -7.34
CA SER A 43 4.60 -17.38 -6.99
C SER A 43 3.88 -17.63 -5.66
N LEU A 44 3.78 -16.64 -4.77
CA LEU A 44 3.08 -16.81 -3.50
C LEU A 44 1.55 -16.91 -3.66
N LYS A 45 0.99 -16.58 -4.83
CA LYS A 45 -0.47 -16.66 -5.08
C LYS A 45 -1.03 -18.08 -4.91
N SER A 46 -0.21 -19.13 -5.04
CA SER A 46 -0.65 -20.50 -4.78
C SER A 46 -0.91 -20.79 -3.31
N ASP A 47 -0.25 -20.07 -2.41
CA ASP A 47 -0.17 -20.40 -0.99
C ASP A 47 -0.72 -19.29 -0.09
N LEU A 48 -0.79 -18.04 -0.58
CA LEU A 48 -1.22 -16.87 0.18
C LEU A 48 -2.48 -16.24 -0.42
N PRO A 49 -3.35 -15.65 0.43
CA PRO A 49 -4.51 -14.90 -0.03
C PRO A 49 -4.13 -13.74 -0.96
N VAL A 50 -5.02 -13.45 -1.92
CA VAL A 50 -4.87 -12.36 -2.89
C VAL A 50 -4.45 -11.02 -2.26
N PRO A 51 -5.07 -10.50 -1.19
CA PRO A 51 -4.67 -9.21 -0.64
C PRO A 51 -3.25 -9.22 -0.05
N VAL A 52 -2.76 -10.37 0.47
CA VAL A 52 -1.38 -10.50 0.96
C VAL A 52 -0.39 -10.37 -0.21
N VAL A 53 -0.66 -11.03 -1.33
CA VAL A 53 0.19 -10.94 -2.52
C VAL A 53 0.06 -9.56 -3.18
N GLY A 54 -1.14 -8.97 -3.17
CA GLY A 54 -1.43 -7.64 -3.69
C GLY A 54 -0.66 -6.55 -2.94
N ILE A 55 -0.65 -6.58 -1.60
CA ILE A 55 0.11 -5.59 -0.81
C ILE A 55 1.62 -5.75 -1.02
N LEU A 56 2.14 -6.96 -1.23
CA LEU A 56 3.55 -7.19 -1.55
C LEU A 56 3.93 -6.59 -2.93
N HIS A 57 3.12 -6.80 -3.97
CA HIS A 57 3.34 -6.14 -5.26
C HIS A 57 3.25 -4.61 -5.12
N LEU A 58 2.29 -4.09 -4.35
CA LEU A 58 2.16 -2.66 -4.09
C LEU A 58 3.40 -2.09 -3.37
N LEU A 59 3.93 -2.77 -2.34
CA LEU A 59 5.18 -2.35 -1.67
C LEU A 59 6.37 -2.36 -2.63
N ASN A 60 6.38 -3.30 -3.59
CA ASN A 60 7.41 -3.41 -4.62
C ASN A 60 7.22 -2.43 -5.77
N ASP A 61 6.28 -1.49 -5.70
CA ASP A 61 5.96 -0.56 -6.79
C ASP A 61 5.59 -1.27 -8.11
N ASP A 62 5.21 -2.55 -8.06
CA ASP A 62 4.78 -3.32 -9.22
C ASP A 62 3.27 -3.15 -9.43
N ILE A 63 2.93 -1.93 -9.87
CA ILE A 63 1.55 -1.45 -9.95
C ILE A 63 0.69 -2.34 -10.85
N ASP A 64 1.18 -2.71 -12.03
CA ASP A 64 0.42 -3.54 -12.99
C ASP A 64 0.05 -4.91 -12.41
N ALA A 65 0.99 -5.55 -11.69
CA ALA A 65 0.76 -6.85 -11.08
C ALA A 65 -0.20 -6.75 -9.88
N ALA A 66 -0.05 -5.71 -9.05
CA ALA A 66 -0.98 -5.46 -7.95
C ALA A 66 -2.40 -5.21 -8.49
N HIS A 67 -2.53 -4.33 -9.50
CA HIS A 67 -3.80 -3.96 -10.12
C HIS A 67 -4.51 -5.18 -10.69
N THR A 68 -3.84 -5.94 -11.56
CA THR A 68 -4.42 -7.15 -12.17
C THR A 68 -4.91 -8.12 -11.10
N LEU A 69 -4.12 -8.29 -10.04
CA LEU A 69 -4.42 -9.27 -9.00
C LEU A 69 -5.62 -8.88 -8.13
N VAL A 70 -5.68 -7.63 -7.64
CA VAL A 70 -6.76 -7.20 -6.73
C VAL A 70 -8.05 -6.83 -7.46
N GLN A 71 -7.98 -6.47 -8.75
CA GLN A 71 -9.17 -6.25 -9.57
C GLN A 71 -9.99 -7.53 -9.75
N ASP A 72 -9.34 -8.68 -9.85
CA ASP A 72 -10.01 -9.98 -9.97
C ASP A 72 -10.60 -10.49 -8.62
N ASP A 73 -10.33 -9.80 -7.51
CA ASP A 73 -10.78 -10.13 -6.15
C ASP A 73 -11.65 -9.01 -5.54
N ASP A 74 -12.48 -8.37 -6.37
CA ASP A 74 -13.29 -7.18 -6.01
C ASP A 74 -14.41 -7.43 -4.97
N SER A 75 -14.72 -8.70 -4.69
CA SER A 75 -15.62 -9.08 -3.60
C SER A 75 -14.94 -9.01 -2.21
N ASN A 76 -13.61 -8.96 -2.18
CA ASN A 76 -12.82 -8.91 -0.97
C ASN A 76 -12.50 -7.47 -0.57
N ARG A 77 -12.93 -7.08 0.63
CA ARG A 77 -12.72 -5.72 1.15
C ARG A 77 -11.25 -5.32 1.29
N ASP A 78 -10.37 -6.27 1.62
CA ASP A 78 -8.94 -6.02 1.81
C ASP A 78 -8.28 -5.73 0.45
N SER A 79 -8.68 -6.48 -0.59
CA SER A 79 -8.31 -6.24 -1.99
C SER A 79 -8.86 -4.90 -2.50
N ASN A 80 -10.10 -4.54 -2.18
CA ASN A 80 -10.68 -3.23 -2.52
C ASN A 80 -9.94 -2.06 -1.86
N LEU A 81 -9.44 -2.25 -0.63
CA LEU A 81 -8.60 -1.26 0.02
C LEU A 81 -7.26 -1.09 -0.73
N ILE A 82 -6.60 -2.19 -1.06
CA ILE A 82 -5.37 -2.16 -1.88
C ILE A 82 -5.65 -1.50 -3.22
N GLN A 83 -6.78 -1.79 -3.88
CA GLN A 83 -7.19 -1.21 -5.14
C GLN A 83 -7.29 0.33 -5.06
N SER A 84 -7.87 0.85 -3.97
CA SER A 84 -7.95 2.29 -3.74
C SER A 84 -6.57 2.93 -3.57
N MET A 85 -5.64 2.26 -2.88
CA MET A 85 -4.26 2.75 -2.70
C MET A 85 -3.49 2.70 -4.02
N LEU A 86 -3.63 1.62 -4.78
CA LEU A 86 -3.10 1.41 -6.12
C LEU A 86 -3.42 2.59 -7.04
N HIS A 87 -4.69 2.99 -7.16
CA HIS A 87 -5.06 4.06 -8.07
C HIS A 87 -4.45 5.40 -7.66
N ARG A 88 -4.29 5.62 -6.35
CA ARG A 88 -3.55 6.78 -5.84
C ARG A 88 -2.10 6.77 -6.30
N ARG A 89 -1.45 5.59 -6.34
CA ARG A 89 -0.08 5.43 -6.82
C ARG A 89 0.06 5.52 -8.34
N GLU A 90 -0.97 5.17 -9.09
CA GLU A 90 -1.05 5.40 -10.55
C GLU A 90 -1.21 6.90 -10.89
N GLY A 91 -1.65 7.71 -9.93
CA GLY A 91 -2.07 9.08 -10.17
C GLY A 91 -3.53 9.21 -10.61
N ASP A 92 -4.29 8.11 -10.61
CA ASP A 92 -5.74 8.10 -10.79
C ASP A 92 -6.45 8.42 -9.45
N LEU A 93 -6.29 9.67 -9.01
CA LEU A 93 -6.72 10.13 -7.70
C LEU A 93 -8.26 10.16 -7.56
N TRP A 94 -8.96 10.38 -8.68
CA TRP A 94 -10.40 10.32 -8.71
C TRP A 94 -10.89 8.89 -8.42
N ASN A 95 -10.33 7.90 -9.11
CA ASN A 95 -10.75 6.52 -8.95
C ASN A 95 -10.35 5.93 -7.59
N SER A 96 -9.21 6.36 -7.04
CA SER A 96 -8.84 6.08 -5.65
C SER A 96 -9.94 6.50 -4.66
N LYS A 97 -10.44 7.74 -4.77
CA LYS A 97 -11.56 8.24 -3.94
C LYS A 97 -12.87 7.52 -4.24
N TRP A 98 -13.12 7.14 -5.50
CA TRP A 98 -14.30 6.39 -5.89
C TRP A 98 -14.36 5.02 -5.19
N TRP A 99 -13.26 4.27 -5.19
CA TRP A 99 -13.16 2.98 -4.50
C TRP A 99 -13.40 3.11 -2.99
N LEU A 100 -12.85 4.15 -2.35
CA LEU A 100 -13.09 4.41 -0.92
C LEU A 100 -14.58 4.63 -0.56
N ASN A 101 -15.44 4.94 -1.54
CA ASN A 101 -16.90 5.00 -1.32
C ASN A 101 -17.59 3.64 -1.35
N GLN A 102 -16.99 2.64 -2.01
CA GLN A 102 -17.64 1.36 -2.28
C GLN A 102 -17.64 0.42 -1.07
N PHE A 103 -16.74 0.65 -0.11
CA PHE A 103 -16.58 -0.22 1.06
C PHE A 103 -16.30 0.57 2.34
N THR A 104 -16.34 -0.13 3.47
CA THR A 104 -15.83 0.31 4.77
C THR A 104 -14.77 -0.66 5.25
N HIS A 105 -13.70 -0.18 5.86
CA HIS A 105 -12.59 -1.04 6.27
C HIS A 105 -12.12 -0.72 7.71
N PRO A 106 -12.07 -1.71 8.63
CA PRO A 106 -11.71 -1.47 10.02
C PRO A 106 -10.28 -0.95 10.20
N PHE A 107 -9.33 -1.43 9.38
CA PHE A 107 -7.97 -0.91 9.34
C PHE A 107 -7.91 0.62 9.18
N LEU A 108 -8.73 1.20 8.28
CA LEU A 108 -8.72 2.64 8.05
C LEU A 108 -9.15 3.41 9.29
N ASN A 109 -10.16 2.92 10.02
CA ASN A 109 -10.60 3.57 11.26
C ASN A 109 -9.48 3.56 12.30
N THR A 110 -8.79 2.42 12.45
CA THR A 110 -7.66 2.29 13.38
C THR A 110 -6.49 3.21 12.99
N LEU A 111 -6.12 3.24 11.71
CA LEU A 111 -5.01 4.05 11.23
C LEU A 111 -5.27 5.55 11.37
N TYR A 112 -6.48 6.00 11.04
CA TYR A 112 -6.82 7.43 11.03
C TYR A 112 -7.36 7.95 12.37
N GLU A 113 -7.53 7.10 13.37
CA GLU A 113 -7.81 7.51 14.75
C GLU A 113 -6.70 8.43 15.30
N GLU A 114 -5.42 8.20 14.94
CA GLU A 114 -4.30 9.08 15.29
C GLU A 114 -4.50 10.53 14.80
N LYS A 115 -5.21 10.69 13.68
CA LYS A 115 -5.57 11.99 13.12
C LYS A 115 -6.93 12.50 13.60
N LYS A 116 -7.62 11.75 14.47
CA LYS A 116 -9.00 12.01 14.94
C LYS A 116 -9.99 12.15 13.79
N LEU A 117 -9.83 11.30 12.76
CA LEU A 117 -10.68 11.28 11.58
C LEU A 117 -11.36 9.93 11.46
N ASP A 118 -12.58 9.94 10.92
CA ASP A 118 -13.19 8.74 10.34
C ASP A 118 -12.27 8.15 9.25
N GLY A 119 -12.18 6.82 9.19
CA GLY A 119 -11.21 6.13 8.33
C GLY A 119 -11.36 6.46 6.84
N ARG A 120 -12.59 6.49 6.33
CA ARG A 120 -12.87 6.85 4.93
C ARG A 120 -12.52 8.32 4.67
N THR A 121 -12.91 9.19 5.59
CA THR A 121 -12.65 10.63 5.50
C THR A 121 -11.15 10.91 5.49
N GLY A 122 -10.39 10.31 6.41
CA GLY A 122 -8.94 10.43 6.50
C GLY A 122 -8.23 9.92 5.25
N ALA A 123 -8.62 8.75 4.75
CA ALA A 123 -8.05 8.19 3.53
C ALA A 123 -8.25 9.10 2.31
N LYS A 124 -9.45 9.70 2.15
CA LYS A 124 -9.72 10.66 1.07
C LYS A 124 -8.93 11.96 1.21
N GLN A 125 -8.81 12.49 2.43
CA GLN A 125 -7.97 13.66 2.70
C GLN A 125 -6.50 13.36 2.38
N PHE A 126 -6.05 12.12 2.57
CA PHE A 126 -4.72 11.73 2.15
C PHE A 126 -4.57 11.70 0.62
N VAL A 127 -5.58 11.27 -0.12
CA VAL A 127 -5.60 11.41 -1.59
C VAL A 127 -5.49 12.88 -2.00
N ASP A 128 -6.23 13.80 -1.35
CA ASP A 128 -6.13 15.25 -1.61
C ASP A 128 -4.72 15.79 -1.34
N MET A 129 -4.04 15.26 -0.32
CA MET A 129 -2.67 15.64 0.01
C MET A 129 -1.69 15.16 -1.07
N VAL A 130 -1.84 13.92 -1.55
CA VAL A 130 -1.05 13.41 -2.68
C VAL A 130 -1.28 14.28 -3.92
N GLU A 131 -2.54 14.56 -4.27
CA GLU A 131 -2.91 15.43 -5.40
C GLU A 131 -2.19 16.77 -5.36
N ARG A 132 -2.23 17.43 -4.20
CA ARG A 132 -1.61 18.73 -3.99
C ARG A 132 -0.11 18.68 -4.27
N VAL A 133 0.61 17.71 -3.71
CA VAL A 133 2.07 17.63 -3.81
C VAL A 133 2.56 17.05 -5.15
N THR A 134 1.70 16.37 -5.92
CA THR A 134 2.03 15.85 -7.25
C THR A 134 1.53 16.74 -8.39
N SER A 135 0.65 17.70 -8.11
CA SER A 135 0.14 18.65 -9.12
C SER A 135 1.23 19.60 -9.64
N LYS A 136 1.18 19.90 -10.94
CA LYS A 136 2.12 20.85 -11.58
C LYS A 136 1.85 22.26 -11.03
N GLY A 137 2.83 22.87 -10.35
CA GLY A 137 2.78 24.27 -9.91
C GLY A 137 2.75 24.52 -8.40
N ALA A 138 2.80 23.48 -7.55
CA ALA A 138 2.98 23.62 -6.10
C ALA A 138 4.38 24.23 -5.80
N THR A 139 4.40 25.53 -5.50
CA THR A 139 5.56 26.42 -5.58
C THR A 139 6.22 26.65 -4.20
N THR A 140 7.52 26.98 -4.24
CA THR A 140 8.52 27.24 -3.16
C THR A 140 9.26 26.00 -2.60
N ALA A 141 10.59 26.01 -2.74
CA ALA A 141 11.44 24.82 -2.64
C ALA A 141 11.42 24.13 -1.26
N CYS A 142 11.37 24.87 -0.15
CA CYS A 142 11.49 24.25 1.18
C CYS A 142 10.15 23.76 1.76
N ALA A 143 9.05 24.50 1.58
CA ALA A 143 7.73 24.08 2.06
C ALA A 143 7.22 22.88 1.26
N ALA A 144 7.36 22.92 -0.07
CA ALA A 144 7.00 21.81 -0.94
C ALA A 144 7.80 20.54 -0.62
N GLN A 145 9.10 20.64 -0.29
CA GLN A 145 9.92 19.49 0.09
C GLN A 145 9.46 18.86 1.42
N ARG A 146 9.09 19.67 2.42
CA ARG A 146 8.55 19.15 3.69
C ARG A 146 7.22 18.45 3.48
N ASP A 147 6.32 19.03 2.69
CA ASP A 147 5.01 18.44 2.42
C ASP A 147 5.15 17.13 1.63
N VAL A 148 6.06 17.08 0.63
CA VAL A 148 6.38 15.85 -0.10
C VAL A 148 6.94 14.79 0.84
N LYS A 149 7.87 15.13 1.73
CA LYS A 149 8.45 14.19 2.69
C LYS A 149 7.37 13.63 3.63
N ALA A 150 6.56 14.50 4.25
CA ALA A 150 5.48 14.09 5.14
C ALA A 150 4.44 13.21 4.42
N THR A 151 4.13 13.52 3.16
CA THR A 151 3.22 12.72 2.33
C THR A 151 3.81 11.34 2.05
N LYS A 152 5.11 11.24 1.75
CA LYS A 152 5.80 9.96 1.56
C LYS A 152 5.89 9.14 2.84
N GLU A 153 6.16 9.78 3.98
CA GLU A 153 6.17 9.13 5.30
C GLU A 153 4.80 8.54 5.62
N TRP A 154 3.73 9.31 5.39
CA TRP A 154 2.37 8.82 5.60
C TRP A 154 1.99 7.70 4.62
N GLN A 155 2.39 7.81 3.34
CA GLN A 155 2.17 6.73 2.36
C GLN A 155 2.84 5.43 2.82
N TRP A 156 4.11 5.52 3.24
CA TRP A 156 4.84 4.36 3.74
C TRP A 156 4.18 3.77 4.98
N LYS A 157 3.80 4.62 5.96
CA LYS A 157 3.08 4.18 7.16
C LYS A 157 1.79 3.45 6.81
N GLU A 158 0.96 4.02 5.93
CA GLU A 158 -0.30 3.40 5.52
C GLU A 158 -0.07 2.03 4.86
N HIS A 159 0.85 1.92 3.89
CA HIS A 159 1.10 0.65 3.21
C HIS A 159 1.77 -0.40 4.12
N SER A 160 2.77 -0.01 4.90
CA SER A 160 3.49 -0.95 5.78
C SER A 160 2.63 -1.43 6.94
N THR A 161 1.78 -0.56 7.50
CA THR A 161 0.83 -0.96 8.55
C THR A 161 -0.29 -1.82 7.96
N LEU A 162 -0.75 -1.55 6.73
CA LEU A 162 -1.70 -2.44 6.06
C LEU A 162 -1.10 -3.82 5.82
N ALA A 163 0.17 -3.88 5.39
CA ALA A 163 0.86 -5.16 5.22
C ALA A 163 0.90 -5.96 6.53
N GLN A 164 1.27 -5.32 7.64
CA GLN A 164 1.26 -5.95 8.97
C GLN A 164 -0.14 -6.42 9.37
N TYR A 165 -1.15 -5.57 9.20
CA TYR A 165 -2.55 -5.92 9.45
C TYR A 165 -2.94 -7.16 8.65
N LEU A 166 -2.64 -7.22 7.35
CA LEU A 166 -2.96 -8.37 6.50
C LEU A 166 -2.19 -9.62 6.93
N PHE A 167 -0.91 -9.49 7.29
CA PHE A 167 -0.12 -10.63 7.77
C PHE A 167 -0.71 -11.23 9.05
N GLU A 168 -1.15 -10.40 9.98
CA GLU A 168 -1.85 -10.85 11.19
C GLU A 168 -3.22 -11.47 10.87
N GLN A 169 -4.02 -10.83 10.01
CA GLN A 169 -5.35 -11.34 9.64
C GLN A 169 -5.29 -12.69 8.93
N TYR A 170 -4.23 -12.94 8.15
CA TYR A 170 -4.08 -14.14 7.31
C TYR A 170 -3.03 -15.14 7.82
N ASP A 171 -2.60 -15.03 9.09
CA ASP A 171 -1.63 -15.94 9.73
C ASP A 171 -0.33 -16.12 8.92
N VAL A 172 0.19 -15.00 8.40
CA VAL A 172 1.44 -14.93 7.63
C VAL A 172 2.57 -14.46 8.54
N HIS A 173 3.60 -15.29 8.68
CA HIS A 173 4.79 -14.97 9.46
C HIS A 173 5.86 -14.29 8.60
N VAL A 174 6.37 -13.17 9.10
CA VAL A 174 7.57 -12.55 8.55
C VAL A 174 8.78 -13.20 9.22
N PRO A 175 9.72 -13.80 8.46
CA PRO A 175 10.92 -14.38 9.04
C PRO A 175 11.72 -13.31 9.80
N SER A 176 12.33 -13.72 10.91
CA SER A 176 13.32 -12.89 11.59
C SER A 176 14.51 -12.69 10.64
N ALA A 177 14.98 -11.45 10.52
CA ALA A 177 16.18 -11.13 9.75
C ALA A 177 17.45 -11.47 10.50
#